data_AF-A0A8T7JP26-F1
#
_entry.id   AF-A0A8T7JP26-F1
#
_cell.length_a   1.000
_cell.length_b   1.000
_cell.length_c   1.000
_cell.angle_alpha   90.00
_cell.angle_beta   90.00
_cell.angle_gamma   90.00
#
_symmetry.space_group_name_H-M   'P 1'
#
loop_
_entity.id
_entity.type
_entity.pdbx_description
1 polymer ?
#
loop_
_entity_poly.entity_id
_entity_poly.type
_entity_poly.pdbx_seq_one_letter_code
_entity_poly.pdbx_strand_id
1 'polypeptide(L)'
;MIQCINGTSLRRESGFTLIELIMVIVILGILSAFALPKFADFSGEARESTAEGARGAVRSSSAIAHAQYLANGSTGSSVTLEGEVISMVNGYPGVTAVVGPPAAGTICDAAGLDSSDYSCTASGTTMTITLVDSTCTFDYVEATTTAAPSISAVSCP
;
A
#
# COMPACT_ATOMS: atom_id res chain seq x y z
N MET A 1 -64.88 2.20 -50.16
CA MET A 1 -63.49 2.01 -50.62
C MET A 1 -62.68 1.65 -49.39
N ILE A 2 -62.29 0.37 -49.33
CA ILE A 2 -61.53 -0.29 -48.27
C ILE A 2 -60.04 -0.13 -48.57
N GLN A 3 -59.20 0.16 -47.58
CA GLN A 3 -57.82 -0.33 -47.59
C GLN A 3 -57.20 -0.47 -46.18
N CYS A 4 -56.95 -1.75 -45.88
CA CYS A 4 -56.06 -2.45 -44.96
C CYS A 4 -55.22 -1.67 -43.93
N ILE A 5 -55.52 -1.93 -42.64
CA ILE A 5 -54.55 -1.99 -41.54
C ILE A 5 -53.70 -3.24 -41.78
N ASN A 6 -52.40 -3.12 -42.05
CA ASN A 6 -51.51 -4.28 -42.18
C ASN A 6 -50.13 -3.99 -41.58
N GLY A 7 -49.77 -4.77 -40.54
CA GLY A 7 -48.37 -5.09 -40.26
C GLY A 7 -47.73 -4.61 -38.96
N THR A 8 -48.37 -4.71 -37.79
CA THR A 8 -47.59 -4.82 -36.54
C THR A 8 -47.13 -6.27 -36.39
N SER A 9 -45.90 -6.55 -36.81
CA SER A 9 -45.24 -7.83 -36.56
C SER A 9 -45.21 -8.10 -35.05
N LEU A 10 -45.98 -9.09 -34.58
CA LEU A 10 -45.88 -9.61 -33.22
C LEU A 10 -44.48 -10.20 -33.05
N ARG A 11 -43.57 -9.44 -32.43
CA ARG A 11 -42.28 -9.95 -31.95
C ARG A 11 -42.61 -11.06 -30.96
N ARG A 12 -42.24 -12.30 -31.29
CA ARG A 12 -42.23 -13.41 -30.33
C ARG A 12 -41.17 -13.06 -29.29
N GLU A 13 -41.58 -12.69 -28.08
CA GLU A 13 -40.68 -12.72 -26.94
C GLU A 13 -40.29 -14.18 -26.69
N SER A 14 -39.07 -14.55 -27.06
CA SER A 14 -38.45 -15.80 -26.65
C SER A 14 -38.04 -15.66 -25.18
N GLY A 15 -38.90 -16.10 -24.27
CA GLY A 15 -38.53 -16.25 -22.87
C GLY A 15 -37.44 -17.31 -22.71
N PHE A 16 -36.50 -17.08 -21.78
CA PHE A 16 -35.55 -18.10 -21.33
C PHE A 16 -36.32 -19.30 -20.75
N THR A 17 -35.86 -20.51 -21.04
CA THR A 17 -36.47 -21.70 -20.47
C THR A 17 -36.06 -21.84 -18.99
N LEU A 18 -36.95 -22.37 -18.13
CA LEU A 18 -36.63 -22.57 -16.71
C LEU A 18 -35.38 -23.45 -16.52
N ILE A 19 -35.20 -24.45 -17.39
CA ILE A 19 -34.03 -25.34 -17.33
C ILE A 19 -32.73 -24.62 -17.66
N GLU A 20 -32.77 -23.65 -18.57
CA GLU A 20 -31.60 -22.87 -18.98
C GLU A 20 -31.14 -21.94 -17.85
N LEU A 21 -32.08 -21.32 -17.12
CA LEU A 21 -31.74 -20.54 -15.94
C LEU A 21 -31.15 -21.43 -14.83
N ILE A 22 -31.73 -22.62 -14.61
CA ILE A 22 -31.24 -23.58 -13.60
C ILE A 22 -29.83 -24.08 -13.96
N MET A 23 -29.59 -24.42 -15.23
CA MET A 23 -28.28 -24.88 -15.67
C MET A 23 -27.21 -23.80 -15.46
N VAL A 24 -27.52 -22.53 -15.71
CA VAL A 24 -26.59 -21.41 -15.51
C VAL A 24 -26.22 -21.26 -14.03
N ILE A 25 -27.18 -21.24 -13.11
CA ILE A 25 -26.86 -21.10 -11.68
C ILE A 25 -26.09 -22.32 -11.12
N VAL A 26 -26.33 -23.52 -11.67
CA VAL A 26 -25.57 -24.72 -11.31
C VAL A 26 -24.12 -24.61 -11.78
N ILE A 27 -23.90 -24.17 -13.03
CA ILE A 27 -22.54 -23.97 -13.56
C ILE A 27 -21.81 -22.87 -12.76
N LEU A 28 -22.46 -21.73 -12.52
CA LEU A 28 -21.89 -20.64 -11.72
C LEU A 28 -21.60 -21.09 -10.28
N GLY A 29 -22.45 -21.94 -9.69
CA GLY A 29 -22.23 -22.53 -8.37
C GLY A 29 -20.94 -23.34 -8.32
N ILE A 30 -20.72 -24.24 -9.29
CA ILE A 30 -19.50 -25.06 -9.34
C ILE A 30 -18.25 -24.20 -9.55
N LEU A 31 -18.31 -23.23 -10.49
CA LEU A 31 -17.18 -22.33 -10.75
C LEU A 31 -16.84 -21.48 -9.52
N SER A 32 -17.85 -20.97 -8.81
CA SER A 32 -17.66 -20.14 -7.62
C SER A 32 -16.99 -20.90 -6.46
N ALA A 33 -17.32 -22.19 -6.29
CA ALA A 33 -16.75 -23.03 -5.24
C ALA A 33 -15.23 -23.21 -5.38
N PHE A 34 -14.70 -23.26 -6.60
CA PHE A 34 -13.25 -23.35 -6.85
C PHE A 34 -12.57 -21.97 -6.90
N ALA A 35 -13.25 -20.94 -7.40
CA ALA A 35 -12.67 -19.61 -7.57
C ALA A 35 -12.52 -18.85 -6.25
N LEU A 36 -13.46 -19.00 -5.32
CA LEU A 36 -13.50 -18.20 -4.09
C LEU A 36 -12.30 -18.44 -3.16
N PRO A 37 -11.84 -19.69 -2.90
CA PRO A 37 -10.64 -19.93 -2.09
C PRO A 37 -9.40 -19.28 -2.71
N LYS A 38 -9.22 -19.41 -4.03
CA LYS A 38 -8.08 -18.82 -4.74
C LYS A 38 -8.07 -17.30 -4.71
N PHE A 39 -9.23 -16.67 -4.81
CA PHE A 39 -9.34 -15.21 -4.75
C PHE A 39 -9.01 -14.65 -3.35
N ALA A 40 -9.33 -15.40 -2.29
CA ALA A 40 -8.97 -15.03 -0.92
C ALA A 40 -7.45 -15.05 -0.71
N ASP A 41 -6.75 -16.08 -1.21
CA ASP A 41 -5.28 -16.19 -1.13
C ASP A 41 -4.57 -15.02 -1.84
N PHE A 42 -5.02 -14.64 -3.04
CA PHE A 42 -4.43 -13.52 -3.80
C PHE A 42 -4.53 -12.17 -3.10
N SER A 43 -5.60 -11.95 -2.32
CA SER A 43 -5.75 -10.71 -1.58
C SER A 43 -4.70 -10.58 -0.46
N GLY A 44 -4.32 -11.71 0.17
CA GLY A 44 -3.24 -11.75 1.15
C GLY A 44 -1.88 -11.49 0.51
N GLU A 45 -1.54 -12.21 -0.56
CA GLU A 45 -0.28 -12.06 -1.30
C GLU A 45 -0.10 -10.63 -1.84
N ALA A 46 -1.18 -10.00 -2.31
CA ALA A 46 -1.15 -8.60 -2.78
C ALA A 46 -0.80 -7.60 -1.66
N ARG A 47 -1.33 -7.82 -0.46
CA ARG A 47 -1.03 -6.98 0.71
C ARG A 47 0.40 -7.15 1.18
N GLU A 48 0.89 -8.39 1.23
CA GLU A 48 2.28 -8.68 1.54
C GLU A 48 3.23 -8.04 0.52
N SER A 49 2.94 -8.16 -0.77
CA SER A 49 3.74 -7.53 -1.83
C SER A 49 3.72 -6.00 -1.72
N THR A 50 2.62 -5.40 -1.32
CA THR A 50 2.50 -3.95 -1.13
C THR A 50 3.34 -3.48 0.06
N ALA A 51 3.30 -4.24 1.16
CA ALA A 51 4.14 -3.99 2.33
C ALA A 51 5.63 -4.16 2.03
N GLU A 52 6.01 -5.17 1.25
CA GLU A 52 7.41 -5.35 0.80
C GLU A 52 7.85 -4.21 -0.14
N GLY A 53 6.94 -3.69 -0.97
CA GLY A 53 7.17 -2.48 -1.75
C GLY A 53 7.48 -1.27 -0.87
N ALA A 54 6.65 -1.02 0.14
CA ALA A 54 6.86 0.06 1.11
C ALA A 54 8.16 -0.11 1.90
N ARG A 55 8.48 -1.33 2.31
CA ARG A 55 9.75 -1.68 2.96
C ARG A 55 10.95 -1.37 2.07
N GLY A 56 10.84 -1.66 0.76
CA GLY A 56 11.83 -1.28 -0.25
C GLY A 56 12.00 0.24 -0.37
N ALA A 57 10.89 0.98 -0.37
CA ALA A 57 10.90 2.45 -0.41
C ALA A 57 11.62 3.04 0.81
N VAL A 58 11.29 2.57 2.03
CA VAL A 58 11.96 2.96 3.28
C VAL A 58 13.46 2.68 3.25
N ARG A 59 13.87 1.52 2.72
CA ARG A 59 15.30 1.20 2.57
C ARG A 59 16.00 2.15 1.61
N SER A 60 15.37 2.45 0.48
CA SER A 60 15.92 3.33 -0.54
C SER A 60 16.03 4.77 -0.03
N SER A 61 14.96 5.31 0.57
CA SER A 61 14.94 6.67 1.11
C SER A 61 15.95 6.85 2.25
N SER A 62 16.09 5.85 3.12
CA SER A 62 17.11 5.86 4.18
C SER A 62 18.54 5.96 3.60
N ALA A 63 18.85 5.21 2.54
CA ALA A 63 20.15 5.28 1.88
C ALA A 63 20.37 6.62 1.15
N ILE A 64 19.35 7.15 0.48
CA ILE A 64 19.41 8.44 -0.23
C ILE A 64 19.62 9.58 0.78
N ALA A 65 18.83 9.59 1.86
CA ALA A 65 18.96 10.56 2.95
C ALA A 65 20.36 10.54 3.56
N HIS A 66 20.89 9.33 3.81
CA HIS A 66 22.24 9.16 4.32
C HIS A 66 23.30 9.70 3.36
N ALA A 67 23.19 9.39 2.06
CA ALA A 67 24.11 9.90 1.05
C ALA A 67 24.09 11.44 0.98
N GLN A 68 22.90 12.05 1.04
CA GLN A 68 22.75 13.50 1.06
C GLN A 68 23.30 14.12 2.35
N TYR A 69 23.12 13.48 3.51
CA TYR A 69 23.74 13.90 4.77
C TYR A 69 25.26 13.91 4.68
N LEU A 70 25.87 12.85 4.13
CA LEU A 70 27.31 12.80 3.92
C LEU A 70 27.79 13.86 2.93
N ALA A 71 27.05 14.08 1.84
CA ALA A 71 27.35 15.12 0.84
C ALA A 71 27.31 16.54 1.45
N ASN A 72 26.43 16.77 2.43
CA ASN A 72 26.34 18.00 3.20
C ASN A 72 27.43 18.10 4.30
N GLY A 73 28.48 17.28 4.23
CA GLY A 73 29.61 17.30 5.15
C GLY A 73 29.37 16.55 6.46
N SER A 74 28.33 15.72 6.54
CA SER A 74 27.97 14.97 7.76
C SER A 74 27.69 15.87 8.95
N THR A 75 27.04 17.00 8.70
CA THR A 75 26.66 17.99 9.72
C THR A 75 25.17 18.29 9.64
N GLY A 76 24.59 18.67 10.78
CA GLY A 76 23.18 19.04 10.90
C GLY A 76 22.28 17.91 11.41
N SER A 77 21.03 18.28 11.68
CA SER A 77 20.00 17.37 12.21
C SER A 77 18.82 17.18 11.23
N SER A 78 18.98 17.65 9.99
CA SER A 78 17.99 17.48 8.93
C SER A 78 18.63 17.53 7.55
N VAL A 79 17.92 16.94 6.59
CA VAL A 79 18.25 16.95 5.16
C VAL A 79 16.98 17.22 4.36
N THR A 80 17.08 18.00 3.28
CA THR A 80 15.96 18.18 2.36
C THR A 80 15.99 17.13 1.26
N LEU A 81 14.91 16.36 1.11
CA LEU A 81 14.68 15.39 0.05
C LEU A 81 13.41 15.78 -0.71
N GLU A 82 13.52 16.00 -2.01
CA GLU A 82 12.37 16.34 -2.88
C GLU A 82 11.50 17.52 -2.37
N GLY A 83 12.11 18.46 -1.65
CA GLY A 83 11.42 19.63 -1.07
C GLY A 83 10.88 19.41 0.34
N GLU A 84 10.92 18.18 0.85
CA GLU A 84 10.55 17.84 2.23
C GLU A 84 11.78 17.84 3.13
N VAL A 85 11.67 18.41 4.33
CA VAL A 85 12.76 18.39 5.30
C VAL A 85 12.61 17.16 6.18
N ILE A 86 13.64 16.32 6.22
CA ILE A 86 13.63 15.05 6.96
C ILE A 86 14.58 15.16 8.15
N SER A 87 14.13 14.70 9.32
CA SER A 87 14.95 14.68 10.53
C SER A 87 16.02 13.61 10.42
N MET A 88 17.24 13.90 10.89
CA MET A 88 18.37 12.98 10.81
C MET A 88 18.90 12.63 12.21
N VAL A 89 19.06 11.34 12.46
CA VAL A 89 19.63 10.74 13.66
C VAL A 89 20.81 9.87 13.25
N ASN A 90 22.00 10.18 13.78
CA ASN A 90 23.26 9.47 13.46
C ASN A 90 23.52 9.35 11.93
N GLY A 91 23.09 10.35 11.16
CA GLY A 91 23.26 10.39 9.71
C GLY A 91 22.22 9.62 8.89
N TYR A 92 21.16 9.09 9.50
CA TYR A 92 20.04 8.43 8.83
C TYR A 92 18.71 9.09 9.21
N PRO A 93 17.61 8.88 8.46
CA PRO A 93 16.32 9.45 8.83
C PRO A 93 15.87 8.99 10.22
N GLY A 94 15.32 9.92 10.98
CA GLY A 94 14.74 9.67 12.29
C GLY A 94 13.29 9.18 12.22
N VAL A 95 12.78 8.74 13.36
CA VAL A 95 11.39 8.32 13.57
C VAL A 95 10.57 9.39 14.29
N THR A 96 11.24 10.39 14.85
CA THR A 96 10.58 11.51 15.54
C THR A 96 10.58 12.73 14.64
N ALA A 97 9.38 13.28 14.38
CA ALA A 97 9.23 14.55 13.69
C ALA A 97 9.72 15.71 14.58
N VAL A 98 10.38 16.70 13.98
CA VAL A 98 10.81 17.91 14.68
C VAL A 98 9.76 18.99 14.51
N VAL A 99 9.19 19.44 15.63
CA VAL A 99 8.26 20.58 15.66
C VAL A 99 9.05 21.86 15.95
N GLY A 100 9.10 22.79 15.00
CA GLY A 100 9.85 24.04 15.10
C GLY A 100 10.43 24.43 13.75
N PRO A 101 11.20 25.53 13.62
CA PRO A 101 11.89 25.88 12.37
C PRO A 101 13.35 25.36 12.36
N PRO A 102 13.76 24.55 11.35
CA PRO A 102 12.91 23.96 10.32
C PRO A 102 12.10 22.77 10.86
N ALA A 103 10.85 22.66 10.41
CA ALA A 103 10.02 21.51 10.74
C ALA A 103 10.55 20.35 9.91
N ALA A 104 10.65 19.17 10.49
CA ALA A 104 11.22 18.03 9.80
C ALA A 104 10.38 16.77 10.02
N GLY A 105 10.05 16.10 8.92
CA GLY A 105 9.38 14.81 8.90
C GLY A 105 10.30 13.66 9.30
N THR A 106 9.78 12.47 9.17
CA THR A 106 10.36 11.18 9.57
C THR A 106 10.78 10.35 8.36
N ILE A 107 11.26 9.13 8.62
CA ILE A 107 11.50 8.13 7.59
C ILE A 107 10.28 7.84 6.70
N CYS A 108 9.04 7.96 7.22
CA CYS A 108 7.85 7.73 6.41
C CYS A 108 7.63 8.82 5.38
N ASP A 109 7.86 10.07 5.76
CA ASP A 109 7.81 11.22 4.85
C ASP A 109 8.91 11.11 3.79
N ALA A 110 10.12 10.71 4.21
CA ALA A 110 11.24 10.46 3.30
C ALA A 110 10.95 9.32 2.29
N ALA A 111 10.18 8.32 2.71
CA ALA A 111 9.77 7.19 1.87
C ALA A 111 8.52 7.49 1.01
N GLY A 112 7.90 8.67 1.17
CA GLY A 112 6.69 9.03 0.45
C GLY A 112 5.48 8.16 0.81
N LEU A 113 5.42 7.67 2.04
CA LEU A 113 4.30 6.84 2.49
C LEU A 113 3.11 7.74 2.88
N ASP A 114 2.05 7.71 2.08
CA ASP A 114 0.84 8.49 2.34
C ASP A 114 0.02 7.90 3.50
N SER A 115 -0.53 8.79 4.33
CA SER A 115 -1.40 8.46 5.46
C SER A 115 -2.70 7.74 5.07
N SER A 116 -3.14 7.80 3.81
CA SER A 116 -4.30 7.05 3.31
C SER A 116 -4.02 5.56 3.25
N ASP A 117 -2.78 5.19 2.94
CA ASP A 117 -2.40 3.82 2.61
C ASP A 117 -1.57 3.20 3.75
N TYR A 118 -0.83 4.02 4.49
CA TYR A 118 0.09 3.62 5.54
C TYR A 118 -0.12 4.41 6.84
N SER A 119 -0.08 3.70 7.96
CA SER A 119 -0.01 4.26 9.30
C SER A 119 1.42 4.12 9.82
N CYS A 120 2.06 5.25 10.12
CA CYS A 120 3.39 5.32 10.70
C CYS A 120 3.30 5.69 12.18
N THR A 121 3.68 4.77 13.06
CA THR A 121 3.62 4.97 14.51
C THR A 121 5.01 4.85 15.12
N ALA A 122 5.50 5.96 15.70
CA ALA A 122 6.76 5.97 16.41
C ALA A 122 6.59 5.54 17.88
N SER A 123 7.46 4.67 18.35
CA SER A 123 7.58 4.26 19.75
C SER A 123 9.06 4.17 20.12
N GLY A 124 9.54 5.14 20.90
CA GLY A 124 10.96 5.27 21.20
C GLY A 124 11.77 5.50 19.93
N THR A 125 12.68 4.58 19.62
CA THR A 125 13.57 4.62 18.43
C THR A 125 13.04 3.76 17.27
N THR A 126 11.83 3.21 17.37
CA THR A 126 11.24 2.34 16.36
C THR A 126 10.03 3.01 15.73
N MET A 127 9.98 3.03 14.40
CA MET A 127 8.80 3.34 13.62
C MET A 127 8.18 2.04 13.14
N THR A 128 6.93 1.80 13.52
CA THR A 128 6.13 0.70 12.98
C THR A 128 5.28 1.25 11.84
N ILE A 129 5.46 0.68 10.65
CA ILE A 129 4.70 1.01 9.45
C ILE A 129 3.67 -0.10 9.23
N THR A 130 2.39 0.28 9.17
CA THR A 130 1.26 -0.63 8.99
C THR A 130 0.44 -0.20 7.78
N LEU A 131 0.02 -1.13 6.94
CA LEU A 131 -0.93 -0.83 5.86
C LEU A 131 -2.33 -0.57 6.46
N VAL A 132 -3.02 0.51 6.06
CA VAL A 132 -4.30 0.91 6.67
C VAL A 132 -5.41 -0.14 6.48
N ASP A 133 -5.49 -0.75 5.30
CA ASP A 133 -6.50 -1.78 4.96
C ASP A 133 -6.03 -3.22 5.26
N SER A 134 -5.01 -3.36 6.11
CA SER A 134 -4.36 -4.63 6.41
C SER A 134 -3.76 -4.63 7.82
N THR A 135 -3.24 -5.78 8.22
CA THR A 135 -2.47 -6.00 9.44
C THR A 135 -1.00 -6.27 9.13
N CYS A 136 -0.61 -6.15 7.85
CA CYS A 136 0.78 -6.24 7.42
C CYS A 136 1.60 -5.08 7.98
N THR A 137 2.69 -5.42 8.66
CA THR A 137 3.56 -4.46 9.33
C THR A 137 5.03 -4.75 9.09
N PHE A 138 5.86 -3.73 9.20
CA PHE A 138 7.30 -3.85 9.37
C PHE A 138 7.82 -2.68 10.19
N ASP A 139 9.00 -2.87 10.78
CA ASP A 139 9.62 -1.92 11.68
C ASP A 139 10.88 -1.34 11.07
N TYR A 140 11.02 -0.03 11.19
CA TYR A 140 12.28 0.69 11.01
C TYR A 140 12.81 1.08 12.39
N VAL A 141 14.01 0.61 12.72
CA VAL A 141 14.71 1.00 13.95
C VAL A 141 15.79 2.01 13.58
N GLU A 142 15.79 3.16 14.25
CA GLU A 142 16.78 4.23 14.03
C GLU A 142 18.22 3.74 14.12
N ALA A 143 19.09 4.47 13.42
CA ALA A 143 20.52 4.30 13.53
C ALA A 143 21.00 4.61 14.96
N THR A 144 21.94 3.82 15.44
CA THR A 144 22.71 4.15 16.65
C THR A 144 24.01 4.83 16.27
N THR A 145 24.78 5.29 17.26
CA THR A 145 26.10 5.89 17.03
C THR A 145 27.10 4.94 16.36
N THR A 146 26.83 3.63 16.37
CA THR A 146 27.76 2.60 15.88
C THR A 146 27.14 1.65 14.85
N ALA A 147 25.84 1.78 14.54
CA ALA A 147 25.15 0.91 13.61
C ALA A 147 24.13 1.67 12.74
N ALA A 148 24.09 1.31 11.47
CA ALA A 148 23.07 1.73 10.51
C ALA A 148 21.67 1.27 10.97
N PRO A 149 20.58 1.90 10.49
CA PRO A 149 19.23 1.53 10.89
C PRO A 149 18.88 0.12 10.38
N SER A 150 18.02 -0.58 11.12
CA SER A 150 17.56 -1.92 10.74
C SER A 150 16.10 -1.88 10.33
N ILE A 151 15.78 -2.59 9.24
CA ILE A 151 14.42 -2.74 8.73
C ILE A 151 14.03 -4.22 8.87
N SER A 152 12.99 -4.52 9.65
CA SER A 152 12.52 -5.89 9.84
C SER A 152 11.88 -6.46 8.57
N ALA A 153 11.65 -7.77 8.54
CA ALA A 153 10.86 -8.39 7.48
C ALA A 153 9.39 -8.00 7.65
N VAL A 154 8.62 -8.00 6.55
CA VAL A 154 7.18 -7.82 6.62
C VAL A 154 6.55 -8.99 7.38
N SER A 155 5.63 -8.66 8.27
CA SER A 155 4.82 -9.61 9.03
C SER A 155 3.35 -9.31 8.76
N CYS A 156 2.67 -10.25 8.09
CA CYS A 156 1.23 -10.22 7.84
C CYS A 156 0.58 -11.38 8.63
N PRO A 157 -0.30 -11.10 9.60
CA PRO A 157 -1.05 -12.14 10.31
C PRO A 157 -2.25 -12.65 9.51
#